data_AF-A0A972IGB2-F1
#
_entry.id   AF-A0A972IGB2-F1
#
_cell.length_a   1.000
_cell.length_b   1.000
_cell.length_c   1.000
_cell.angle_alpha   90.00
_cell.angle_beta   90.00
_cell.angle_gamma   90.00
#
_symmetry.space_group_name_H-M   'P 1'
#
loop_
_entity.id
_entity.type
_entity.pdbx_description
1 polymer ?
#
loop_
_entity_poly.entity_id
_entity_poly.type
_entity_poly.pdbx_seq_one_letter_code
_entity_poly.pdbx_strand_id
1 'polypeptide(L)'
;MQFDDGTAGHFTHAFPILEKYGLKGSFGVVTGNLGKSGSLAPDQVVKMHRAGHEIHDHTLAHNAAMWGDPGRKAEWAEHTEKSLKILRDLGITTRGWNHPGGKGSQWTSELHEFLLPSYDYVAGRVNLEPEERYNIHWNLRDHPFSLGYGGLGSIPRRDSIDASRDDIAGVKKRIADGIQQGLVVISLWHTVKDEDGTAWGVEEVCKFVRQHNLPTMRMADAVRAIQHPREYFDEQVEQIANPGFLCDYDENGRPDGYEGCRYASEEIRDTADGRVAEFASDGATWIYGPEPGATRFSLRARSAEGTPCRLVVTMTSTEIDKDDHYRFGEPQQILAADLGATWSEHETEVTVGPEVDRIRITLEISPPGKVQVSRLSWRTGG
;
A
#
# COMPACT_ATOMS: atom_id res chain seq x y z
N MET A 1 1.43 9.18 -4.81
CA MET A 1 0.53 9.21 -5.98
C MET A 1 1.36 9.02 -7.23
N GLN A 2 0.97 8.08 -8.09
CA GLN A 2 1.69 7.69 -9.30
C GLN A 2 0.84 7.90 -10.55
N PHE A 3 1.49 8.26 -11.66
CA PHE A 3 0.85 8.61 -12.92
C PHE A 3 1.60 8.02 -14.12
N ASP A 4 1.06 6.99 -14.78
CA ASP A 4 1.75 6.24 -15.84
C ASP A 4 1.28 6.65 -17.26
N ASP A 5 2.05 6.29 -18.29
CA ASP A 5 1.84 6.60 -19.72
C ASP A 5 2.29 8.00 -20.19
N GLY A 6 2.50 8.97 -19.30
CA GLY A 6 2.97 10.31 -19.66
C GLY A 6 1.97 11.09 -20.53
N THR A 7 0.68 11.02 -20.22
CA THR A 7 -0.38 11.71 -20.96
C THR A 7 -0.40 13.21 -20.69
N ALA A 8 -0.88 14.01 -21.65
CA ALA A 8 -0.94 15.47 -21.52
C ALA A 8 -1.71 15.95 -20.27
N GLY A 9 -2.72 15.17 -19.86
CA GLY A 9 -3.53 15.43 -18.66
C GLY A 9 -2.74 15.47 -17.36
N HIS A 10 -1.59 14.79 -17.32
CA HIS A 10 -0.68 14.83 -16.18
C HIS A 10 -0.13 16.23 -15.92
N PHE A 11 0.12 17.00 -16.98
CA PHE A 11 0.60 18.38 -16.84
C PHE A 11 -0.55 19.39 -16.74
N THR A 12 -1.64 19.20 -17.48
CA THR A 12 -2.74 20.17 -17.51
C THR A 12 -3.68 20.08 -16.31
N HIS A 13 -3.80 18.91 -15.67
CA HIS A 13 -4.68 18.69 -14.52
C HIS A 13 -3.91 18.19 -13.28
N ALA A 14 -3.21 17.05 -13.37
CA ALA A 14 -2.64 16.42 -12.17
C ALA A 14 -1.57 17.30 -11.51
N PHE A 15 -0.59 17.78 -12.28
CA PHE A 15 0.49 18.64 -11.79
C PHE A 15 -0.02 19.90 -11.05
N PRO A 16 -0.89 20.76 -11.62
CA PRO A 16 -1.39 21.92 -10.90
C PRO A 16 -2.25 21.57 -9.67
N ILE A 17 -2.99 20.45 -9.70
CA ILE A 17 -3.70 19.96 -8.50
C ILE A 17 -2.68 19.61 -7.40
N LEU A 18 -1.66 18.82 -7.70
CA LEU A 18 -0.63 18.46 -6.72
C LEU A 18 0.06 19.71 -6.14
N GLU A 19 0.42 20.67 -6.98
CA GLU A 19 1.05 21.92 -6.56
C GLU A 19 0.14 22.76 -5.66
N LYS A 20 -1.17 22.84 -5.97
CA LYS A 20 -2.17 23.52 -5.13
C LYS A 20 -2.19 22.98 -3.70
N TYR A 21 -2.01 21.67 -3.54
CA TYR A 21 -1.93 21.03 -2.23
C TYR A 21 -0.50 20.85 -1.74
N GLY A 22 0.54 21.35 -2.42
CA GLY A 22 1.94 21.16 -2.04
C GLY A 22 2.40 19.70 -1.98
N LEU A 23 1.73 18.80 -2.69
CA LEU A 23 2.03 17.36 -2.75
C LEU A 23 2.93 17.07 -3.96
N LYS A 24 3.62 15.93 -3.91
CA LYS A 24 4.45 15.45 -5.03
C LYS A 24 3.91 14.15 -5.58
N GLY A 25 4.25 13.90 -6.83
CA GLY A 25 3.82 12.73 -7.59
C GLY A 25 5.00 12.12 -8.33
N SER A 26 4.83 10.86 -8.73
CA SER A 26 5.78 10.10 -9.54
C SER A 26 5.16 9.83 -10.90
N PHE A 27 5.78 10.30 -11.98
CA PHE A 27 5.21 10.31 -13.33
C PHE A 27 5.99 9.42 -14.29
N GLY A 28 5.37 8.31 -14.68
CA GLY A 28 5.88 7.33 -15.65
C GLY A 28 5.76 7.89 -17.04
N VAL A 29 6.90 8.17 -17.68
CA VAL A 29 6.93 8.76 -19.02
C VAL A 29 7.38 7.75 -20.05
N VAL A 30 6.58 7.61 -21.12
CA VAL A 30 6.99 6.87 -22.31
C VAL A 30 7.88 7.79 -23.15
N THR A 31 9.20 7.68 -23.01
CA THR A 31 10.14 8.71 -23.50
C THR A 31 10.06 8.94 -25.01
N GLY A 32 9.80 7.90 -25.79
CA GLY A 32 9.62 7.99 -27.25
C GLY A 32 8.29 8.59 -27.69
N ASN A 33 7.36 8.88 -26.76
CA ASN A 33 6.10 9.58 -27.02
C ASN A 33 6.14 11.07 -26.65
N LEU A 34 7.20 11.55 -26.01
CA LEU A 34 7.27 12.96 -25.62
C LEU A 34 7.15 13.89 -26.84
N GLY A 35 6.28 14.88 -26.72
CA GLY A 35 5.97 15.85 -27.79
C GLY A 35 4.99 15.36 -28.86
N LYS A 36 4.52 14.10 -28.80
CA LYS A 36 3.42 13.62 -29.66
C LYS A 36 2.07 14.12 -29.16
N SER A 37 1.09 14.17 -30.07
CA SER A 37 -0.29 14.55 -29.74
C SER A 37 -0.85 13.68 -28.60
N GLY A 38 -1.37 14.34 -27.55
CA GLY A 38 -1.94 13.66 -26.37
C GLY A 38 -0.92 13.24 -25.30
N SER A 39 0.38 13.44 -25.53
CA SER A 39 1.45 13.13 -24.57
C SER A 39 2.10 14.40 -24.03
N LEU A 40 2.84 14.26 -22.94
CA LEU A 40 3.64 15.35 -22.37
C LEU A 40 4.67 15.87 -23.36
N ALA A 41 4.84 17.19 -23.41
CA ALA A 41 5.96 17.81 -24.12
C ALA A 41 7.25 17.76 -23.26
N PRO A 42 8.44 17.72 -23.87
CA PRO A 42 9.70 17.62 -23.11
C PRO A 42 9.90 18.75 -22.09
N ASP A 43 9.51 19.98 -22.42
CA ASP A 43 9.59 21.14 -21.52
C ASP A 43 8.62 21.03 -20.32
N GLN A 44 7.45 20.41 -20.51
CA GLN A 44 6.50 20.10 -19.45
C GLN A 44 7.09 19.10 -18.45
N VAL A 45 7.74 18.03 -18.96
CA VAL A 45 8.43 17.03 -18.12
C VAL A 45 9.54 17.68 -17.30
N VAL A 46 10.39 18.52 -17.93
CA VAL A 46 11.45 19.26 -17.24
C VAL A 46 10.87 20.18 -16.16
N LYS A 47 9.74 20.86 -16.43
CA LYS A 47 9.09 21.74 -15.45
C LYS A 47 8.57 20.95 -14.24
N MET A 48 7.91 19.81 -14.46
CA MET A 48 7.43 18.95 -13.37
C MET A 48 8.59 18.42 -12.54
N HIS A 49 9.67 17.96 -13.17
CA HIS A 49 10.87 17.50 -12.48
C HIS A 49 11.51 18.61 -11.62
N ARG A 50 11.66 19.83 -12.17
CA ARG A 50 12.21 20.99 -11.44
C ARG A 50 11.32 21.44 -10.28
N ALA A 51 10.02 21.18 -10.34
CA ALA A 51 9.11 21.38 -9.22
C ALA A 51 9.22 20.28 -8.15
N GLY A 52 10.10 19.30 -8.32
CA GLY A 52 10.42 18.26 -7.33
C GLY A 52 9.59 16.98 -7.47
N HIS A 53 8.76 16.86 -8.51
CA HIS A 53 8.10 15.59 -8.84
C HIS A 53 9.12 14.58 -9.35
N GLU A 54 8.87 13.31 -9.10
CA GLU A 54 9.66 12.24 -9.67
C GLU A 54 9.21 11.99 -11.12
N ILE A 55 10.19 11.82 -12.00
CA ILE A 55 10.00 11.32 -13.36
C ILE A 55 10.71 9.97 -13.42
N HIS A 56 9.97 8.89 -13.70
CA HIS A 56 10.53 7.55 -13.85
C HIS A 56 10.30 7.00 -15.27
N ASP A 57 11.16 6.07 -15.69
CA ASP A 57 11.12 5.51 -17.03
C ASP A 57 9.94 4.55 -17.18
N HIS A 58 9.04 4.83 -18.13
CA HIS A 58 7.96 3.92 -18.50
C HIS A 58 8.16 3.33 -19.89
N THR A 59 9.42 3.04 -20.20
CA THR A 59 9.98 2.51 -21.45
C THR A 59 9.96 3.49 -22.61
N LEU A 60 10.76 3.17 -23.64
CA LEU A 60 10.84 4.00 -24.84
C LEU A 60 9.52 4.06 -25.63
N ALA A 61 8.79 2.95 -25.74
CA ALA A 61 7.71 2.82 -26.72
C ALA A 61 6.41 2.20 -26.17
N HIS A 62 6.35 1.87 -24.88
CA HIS A 62 5.20 1.21 -24.26
C HIS A 62 4.81 -0.11 -24.95
N ASN A 63 5.80 -0.86 -25.44
CA ASN A 63 5.60 -2.17 -26.07
C ASN A 63 5.76 -3.28 -25.02
N ALA A 64 4.67 -3.65 -24.35
CA ALA A 64 4.68 -4.66 -23.30
C ALA A 64 5.24 -6.02 -23.75
N ALA A 65 4.91 -6.46 -24.97
CA ALA A 65 5.39 -7.73 -25.52
C ALA A 65 6.88 -7.74 -25.90
N MET A 66 7.58 -6.61 -25.75
CA MET A 66 9.03 -6.53 -25.96
C MET A 66 9.83 -7.08 -24.79
N TRP A 67 9.24 -7.06 -23.60
CA TRP A 67 9.93 -7.35 -22.34
C TRP A 67 9.57 -8.75 -21.83
N GLY A 68 10.53 -9.41 -21.18
CA GLY A 68 10.37 -10.71 -20.53
C GLY A 68 11.02 -11.90 -21.25
N ASP A 69 11.07 -11.90 -22.59
CA ASP A 69 11.80 -12.90 -23.40
C ASP A 69 13.34 -12.67 -23.38
N PRO A 70 14.15 -13.53 -22.72
CA PRO A 70 15.60 -13.37 -22.65
C PRO A 70 16.31 -13.37 -24.00
N GLY A 71 15.70 -13.91 -25.06
CA GLY A 71 16.21 -13.84 -26.43
C GLY A 71 16.32 -12.41 -26.98
N ARG A 72 15.64 -11.44 -26.34
CA ARG A 72 15.55 -10.03 -26.75
C ARG A 72 16.41 -9.08 -25.90
N LYS A 73 17.32 -9.60 -25.06
CA LYS A 73 18.20 -8.78 -24.20
C LYS A 73 18.95 -7.66 -24.95
N ALA A 74 19.34 -7.88 -26.20
CA ALA A 74 19.95 -6.83 -27.03
C ALA A 74 18.99 -5.67 -27.33
N GLU A 75 17.73 -5.98 -27.64
CA GLU A 75 16.67 -4.97 -27.82
C GLU A 75 16.37 -4.25 -26.50
N TRP A 76 16.36 -4.96 -25.37
CA TRP A 76 16.18 -4.36 -24.04
C TRP A 76 17.25 -3.31 -23.76
N ALA A 77 18.53 -3.64 -24.02
CA ALA A 77 19.65 -2.72 -23.86
C ALA A 77 19.53 -1.49 -24.76
N GLU A 78 19.19 -1.70 -26.03
CA GLU A 78 19.00 -0.59 -26.97
C GLU A 78 17.86 0.35 -26.53
N HIS A 79 16.71 -0.21 -26.15
CA HIS A 79 15.55 0.56 -25.72
C HIS A 79 15.79 1.28 -24.39
N THR A 80 16.43 0.61 -23.44
CA THR A 80 16.78 1.17 -22.12
C THR A 80 17.74 2.34 -22.30
N GLU A 81 18.84 2.15 -23.04
CA GLU A 81 19.82 3.22 -23.25
C GLU A 81 19.24 4.40 -24.02
N LYS A 82 18.39 4.16 -25.03
CA LYS A 82 17.67 5.25 -25.72
C LYS A 82 16.75 6.03 -24.78
N SER A 83 16.00 5.34 -23.93
CA SER A 83 15.09 5.98 -22.96
C SER A 83 15.88 6.83 -21.95
N LEU A 84 16.91 6.24 -21.35
CA LEU A 84 17.81 6.91 -20.41
C LEU A 84 18.51 8.10 -21.06
N LYS A 85 18.95 7.97 -22.31
CA LYS A 85 19.56 9.10 -23.05
C LYS A 85 18.59 10.26 -23.20
N ILE A 86 17.34 10.02 -23.58
CA ILE A 86 16.33 11.09 -23.70
C ILE A 86 16.15 11.81 -22.36
N LEU A 87 16.02 11.06 -21.25
CA LEU A 87 15.89 11.66 -19.92
C LEU A 87 17.15 12.45 -19.50
N ARG A 88 18.34 11.92 -19.77
CA ARG A 88 19.61 12.62 -19.51
C ARG A 88 19.74 13.91 -20.32
N ASP A 89 19.32 13.91 -21.59
CA ASP A 89 19.32 15.12 -22.43
C ASP A 89 18.35 16.20 -21.89
N LEU A 90 17.32 15.79 -21.14
CA LEU A 90 16.41 16.70 -20.41
C LEU A 90 16.96 17.14 -19.04
N GLY A 91 18.13 16.64 -18.63
CA GLY A 91 18.72 16.90 -17.31
C GLY A 91 18.03 16.14 -16.18
N ILE A 92 17.46 14.97 -16.49
CA ILE A 92 16.73 14.12 -15.55
C ILE A 92 17.50 12.80 -15.38
N THR A 93 17.87 12.49 -14.14
CA THR A 93 18.34 11.17 -13.76
C THR A 93 17.18 10.43 -13.11
N THR A 94 16.60 9.48 -13.84
CA THR A 94 15.53 8.64 -13.31
C THR A 94 16.07 7.67 -12.26
N ARG A 95 15.25 7.38 -11.25
CA ARG A 95 15.53 6.38 -10.20
C ARG A 95 14.68 5.13 -10.37
N GLY A 96 13.57 5.23 -11.10
CA GLY A 96 12.61 4.15 -11.25
C GLY A 96 12.42 3.70 -12.69
N TRP A 97 11.93 2.48 -12.84
CA TRP A 97 11.42 1.96 -14.09
C TRP A 97 10.13 1.18 -13.86
N ASN A 98 9.13 1.37 -14.72
CA ASN A 98 7.87 0.63 -14.66
C ASN A 98 7.61 -0.13 -15.95
N HIS A 99 7.24 -1.41 -15.82
CA HIS A 99 6.89 -2.27 -16.93
C HIS A 99 5.56 -1.80 -17.54
N PRO A 100 5.51 -1.48 -18.85
CA PRO A 100 4.25 -1.22 -19.53
C PRO A 100 3.32 -2.43 -19.44
N GLY A 101 2.10 -2.18 -18.99
CA GLY A 101 1.02 -3.15 -19.06
C GLY A 101 0.57 -3.38 -20.50
N GLY A 102 0.09 -4.58 -20.82
CA GLY A 102 -0.47 -4.88 -22.13
C GLY A 102 -0.47 -6.36 -22.49
N LYS A 103 -1.07 -6.69 -23.63
CA LYS A 103 -1.07 -8.06 -24.16
C LYS A 103 0.37 -8.51 -24.41
N GLY A 104 0.73 -9.68 -23.87
CA GLY A 104 2.06 -10.26 -24.04
C GLY A 104 3.12 -9.73 -23.06
N SER A 105 2.75 -8.88 -22.11
CA SER A 105 3.63 -8.48 -21.01
C SER A 105 4.09 -9.70 -20.23
N GLN A 106 5.41 -9.86 -20.06
CA GLN A 106 6.01 -10.93 -19.30
C GLN A 106 7.06 -10.34 -18.36
N TRP A 107 6.86 -10.58 -17.06
CA TRP A 107 7.81 -10.16 -16.04
C TRP A 107 8.57 -11.40 -15.55
N THR A 108 9.90 -11.36 -15.60
CA THR A 108 10.77 -12.52 -15.39
C THR A 108 12.01 -12.15 -14.61
N SER A 109 12.59 -13.11 -13.88
CA SER A 109 13.80 -12.93 -13.08
C SER A 109 14.94 -12.27 -13.86
N GLU A 110 15.13 -12.72 -15.10
CA GLU A 110 16.16 -12.21 -16.00
C GLU A 110 15.95 -10.77 -16.45
N LEU A 111 14.69 -10.31 -16.57
CA LEU A 111 14.37 -8.94 -16.95
C LEU A 111 14.67 -7.97 -15.82
N HIS A 112 14.27 -8.30 -14.59
CA HIS A 112 14.60 -7.47 -13.43
C HIS A 112 16.10 -7.42 -13.21
N GLU A 113 16.81 -8.56 -13.16
CA GLU A 113 18.28 -8.58 -13.03
C GLU A 113 18.97 -7.73 -14.09
N PHE A 114 18.44 -7.71 -15.31
CA PHE A 114 18.93 -6.87 -16.39
C PHE A 114 18.73 -5.37 -16.12
N LEU A 115 17.60 -4.98 -15.52
CA LEU A 115 17.26 -3.58 -15.26
C LEU A 115 17.88 -3.04 -13.96
N LEU A 116 18.09 -3.88 -12.94
CA LEU A 116 18.58 -3.48 -11.61
C LEU A 116 19.82 -2.56 -11.63
N PRO A 117 20.84 -2.77 -12.48
CA PRO A 117 22.01 -1.89 -12.49
C PRO A 117 21.73 -0.46 -12.95
N SER A 118 20.56 -0.21 -13.57
CA SER A 118 20.21 1.08 -14.17
C SER A 118 19.22 1.91 -13.32
N TYR A 119 18.58 1.31 -12.32
CA TYR A 119 17.49 1.93 -11.56
C TYR A 119 17.58 1.54 -10.08
N ASP A 120 17.19 2.47 -9.19
CA ASP A 120 17.02 2.18 -7.76
C ASP A 120 15.87 1.20 -7.52
N TYR A 121 14.84 1.23 -8.38
CA TYR A 121 13.75 0.27 -8.34
C TYR A 121 13.17 0.00 -9.73
N VAL A 122 12.65 -1.20 -9.91
CA VAL A 122 12.00 -1.65 -11.14
C VAL A 122 10.67 -2.29 -10.77
N ALA A 123 9.60 -1.93 -11.45
CA ALA A 123 8.26 -2.42 -11.14
C ALA A 123 7.72 -3.22 -12.31
N GLY A 124 7.19 -4.40 -12.05
CA GLY A 124 6.51 -5.20 -13.05
C GLY A 124 5.31 -5.92 -12.51
N ARG A 125 4.42 -6.31 -13.43
CA ARG A 125 3.23 -7.08 -13.10
C ARG A 125 3.60 -8.54 -12.90
N VAL A 126 3.32 -9.05 -11.72
CA VAL A 126 3.26 -10.47 -11.40
C VAL A 126 1.81 -10.93 -11.29
N ASN A 127 1.60 -12.23 -11.47
CA ASN A 127 0.28 -12.85 -11.42
C ASN A 127 -0.09 -13.24 -9.97
N LEU A 128 -0.18 -12.26 -9.08
CA LEU A 128 -0.63 -12.49 -7.70
C LEU A 128 -2.14 -12.67 -7.63
N GLU A 129 -2.57 -13.58 -6.76
CA GLU A 129 -3.97 -13.75 -6.40
C GLU A 129 -4.48 -12.51 -5.65
N PRO A 130 -5.80 -12.24 -5.64
CA PRO A 130 -6.36 -11.03 -5.02
C PRO A 130 -5.90 -10.74 -3.58
N GLU A 131 -5.73 -11.76 -2.76
CA GLU A 131 -5.34 -11.68 -1.34
C GLU A 131 -3.83 -11.41 -1.15
N GLU A 132 -3.04 -11.61 -2.19
CA GLU A 132 -1.58 -11.48 -2.20
C GLU A 132 -1.12 -10.08 -2.66
N ARG A 133 -2.02 -9.30 -3.29
CA ARG A 133 -1.71 -8.01 -3.95
C ARG A 133 -1.17 -6.90 -3.03
N TYR A 134 -1.27 -7.06 -1.72
CA TYR A 134 -0.79 -6.11 -0.71
C TYR A 134 0.68 -6.36 -0.35
N ASN A 135 1.56 -6.26 -1.33
CA ASN A 135 2.94 -6.72 -1.22
C ASN A 135 3.97 -5.59 -1.10
N ILE A 136 3.53 -4.33 -0.99
CA ILE A 136 4.41 -3.21 -0.67
C ILE A 136 4.16 -2.76 0.76
N HIS A 137 5.03 -3.23 1.66
CA HIS A 137 4.91 -3.00 3.08
C HIS A 137 6.28 -2.84 3.72
N TRP A 138 6.26 -2.55 5.02
CA TRP A 138 7.45 -2.49 5.84
C TRP A 138 8.15 -3.85 5.85
N ASN A 139 9.47 -3.88 6.08
CA ASN A 139 10.26 -5.11 6.09
C ASN A 139 10.03 -6.00 4.83
N LEU A 140 9.68 -5.40 3.69
CA LEU A 140 9.66 -6.12 2.41
C LEU A 140 11.11 -6.49 2.07
N ARG A 141 11.41 -7.79 2.15
CA ARG A 141 12.78 -8.30 1.95
C ARG A 141 13.15 -8.48 0.49
N ASP A 142 12.15 -8.57 -0.38
CA ASP A 142 12.33 -8.80 -1.81
C ASP A 142 12.48 -7.49 -2.60
N HIS A 143 13.45 -7.47 -3.51
CA HIS A 143 13.62 -6.40 -4.49
C HIS A 143 12.62 -6.63 -5.65
N PRO A 144 11.86 -5.62 -6.10
CA PRO A 144 10.46 -5.76 -6.49
C PRO A 144 10.27 -6.48 -7.83
N PHE A 145 10.19 -7.81 -7.80
CA PHE A 145 9.51 -8.53 -8.86
C PHE A 145 8.02 -8.24 -8.85
N SER A 146 7.50 -7.92 -7.69
CA SER A 146 6.09 -7.81 -7.53
C SER A 146 5.78 -6.40 -7.06
N LEU A 147 5.54 -5.48 -7.99
CA LEU A 147 4.41 -4.59 -7.76
C LEU A 147 3.25 -5.31 -8.42
N GLY A 148 2.74 -6.37 -7.76
CA GLY A 148 1.47 -6.96 -8.14
C GLY A 148 0.44 -5.84 -8.23
N TYR A 149 -0.60 -5.99 -9.04
CA TYR A 149 -1.57 -4.92 -9.31
C TYR A 149 -2.18 -4.40 -7.99
N GLY A 150 -1.49 -3.42 -7.41
CA GLY A 150 -1.57 -2.96 -6.03
C GLY A 150 -1.55 -1.44 -6.05
N GLY A 151 -2.15 -0.90 -7.11
CA GLY A 151 -2.64 0.46 -7.06
C GLY A 151 -3.78 0.48 -6.05
N LEU A 152 -3.44 0.57 -4.77
CA LEU A 152 -4.39 0.91 -3.73
C LEU A 152 -4.87 2.33 -4.04
N GLY A 153 -5.95 2.39 -4.82
CA GLY A 153 -6.44 3.65 -5.37
C GLY A 153 -6.36 3.79 -6.89
N SER A 154 -6.01 2.74 -7.64
CA SER A 154 -6.17 2.75 -9.09
C SER A 154 -7.63 3.01 -9.44
N ILE A 155 -7.90 4.14 -10.09
CA ILE A 155 -9.14 4.31 -10.85
C ILE A 155 -8.87 3.62 -12.19
N PRO A 156 -9.59 2.53 -12.54
CA PRO A 156 -9.53 1.97 -13.90
C PRO A 156 -9.77 3.08 -14.94
N ARG A 157 -9.43 2.87 -16.21
CA ARG A 157 -9.97 3.74 -17.27
C ARG A 157 -11.50 3.73 -17.12
N ARG A 158 -12.08 4.87 -16.74
CA ARG A 158 -13.52 5.03 -16.53
C ARG A 158 -14.10 5.96 -17.57
N ASP A 159 -15.37 5.73 -17.83
CA ASP A 159 -16.08 6.38 -18.92
C ASP A 159 -17.07 7.45 -18.39
N SER A 160 -17.14 7.64 -17.05
CA SER A 160 -18.09 8.55 -16.41
C SER A 160 -17.66 9.08 -15.02
N ILE A 161 -18.19 10.26 -14.68
CA ILE A 161 -17.99 10.94 -13.39
C ILE A 161 -18.55 10.12 -12.21
N ASP A 162 -19.70 9.46 -12.38
CA ASP A 162 -20.33 8.70 -11.30
C ASP A 162 -19.49 7.48 -10.91
N ALA A 163 -18.91 6.78 -11.90
CA ALA A 163 -17.97 5.69 -11.64
C ALA A 163 -16.72 6.17 -10.88
N SER A 164 -16.23 7.35 -11.21
CA SER A 164 -15.11 7.97 -10.49
C SER A 164 -15.48 8.32 -9.04
N ARG A 165 -16.72 8.74 -8.76
CA ARG A 165 -17.18 9.08 -7.39
C ARG A 165 -17.23 7.88 -6.46
N ASP A 166 -17.85 6.78 -6.90
CA ASP A 166 -17.96 5.56 -6.10
C ASP A 166 -16.57 4.98 -5.79
N ASP A 167 -15.64 5.06 -6.77
CA ASP A 167 -14.28 4.59 -6.60
C ASP A 167 -13.50 5.39 -5.55
N ILE A 168 -13.68 6.71 -5.47
CA ILE A 168 -12.91 7.57 -4.55
C ILE A 168 -13.19 7.24 -3.08
N ALA A 169 -14.42 6.88 -2.71
CA ALA A 169 -14.71 6.39 -1.36
C ALA A 169 -13.91 5.12 -1.06
N GLY A 170 -13.89 4.18 -2.01
CA GLY A 170 -13.06 2.97 -1.92
C GLY A 170 -11.56 3.26 -1.89
N VAL A 171 -11.08 4.27 -2.61
CA VAL A 171 -9.68 4.72 -2.58
C VAL A 171 -9.32 5.24 -1.18
N LYS A 172 -10.13 6.15 -0.63
CA LYS A 172 -9.91 6.73 0.71
C LYS A 172 -9.88 5.64 1.78
N LYS A 173 -10.84 4.71 1.74
CA LYS A 173 -10.87 3.53 2.62
C LYS A 173 -9.59 2.70 2.53
N ARG A 174 -9.15 2.37 1.31
CA ARG A 174 -7.92 1.59 1.10
C ARG A 174 -6.66 2.32 1.54
N ILE A 175 -6.61 3.65 1.40
CA ILE A 175 -5.54 4.47 1.97
C ILE A 175 -5.57 4.37 3.50
N ALA A 176 -6.73 4.63 4.12
CA ALA A 176 -6.90 4.65 5.56
C ALA A 176 -6.54 3.30 6.21
N ASP A 177 -7.12 2.21 5.69
CA ASP A 177 -6.84 0.85 6.16
C ASP A 177 -5.38 0.46 5.90
N GLY A 178 -4.89 0.67 4.68
CA GLY A 178 -3.57 0.22 4.27
C GLY A 178 -2.44 0.88 5.06
N ILE A 179 -2.49 2.20 5.28
CA ILE A 179 -1.42 2.87 6.04
C ILE A 179 -1.39 2.40 7.50
N GLN A 180 -2.53 2.07 8.10
CA GLN A 180 -2.56 1.55 9.48
C GLN A 180 -2.00 0.12 9.54
N GLN A 181 -2.24 -0.69 8.51
CA GLN A 181 -1.74 -2.07 8.45
C GLN A 181 -0.26 -2.19 8.02
N GLY A 182 0.43 -1.06 7.87
CA GLY A 182 1.82 -1.06 7.41
C GLY A 182 1.95 -1.32 5.91
N LEU A 183 1.08 -0.74 5.08
CA LEU A 183 1.22 -0.75 3.62
C LEU A 183 1.66 0.61 3.06
N VAL A 184 2.52 0.60 2.04
CA VAL A 184 2.78 1.78 1.21
C VAL A 184 1.67 1.88 0.17
N VAL A 185 0.76 2.82 0.34
CA VAL A 185 -0.39 2.93 -0.54
C VAL A 185 -0.06 3.73 -1.81
N ILE A 186 -0.09 3.06 -2.96
CA ILE A 186 0.13 3.70 -4.28
C ILE A 186 -1.21 3.90 -4.97
N SER A 187 -1.72 5.12 -4.98
CA SER A 187 -2.82 5.48 -5.89
C SER A 187 -2.25 5.81 -7.27
N LEU A 188 -2.78 5.13 -8.30
CA LEU A 188 -2.25 5.14 -9.67
C LEU A 188 -3.29 5.64 -10.67
N TRP A 189 -2.86 6.55 -11.56
CA TRP A 189 -3.67 7.05 -12.67
C TRP A 189 -2.91 6.92 -13.99
N HIS A 190 -3.61 6.70 -15.10
CA HIS A 190 -2.99 6.67 -16.44
C HIS A 190 -3.43 7.89 -17.28
N THR A 191 -4.67 8.31 -17.10
CA THR A 191 -5.24 9.50 -17.70
C THR A 191 -5.86 10.36 -16.61
N VAL A 192 -5.69 11.67 -16.72
CA VAL A 192 -6.30 12.64 -15.81
C VAL A 192 -6.99 13.71 -16.64
N LYS A 193 -8.31 13.77 -16.52
CA LYS A 193 -9.20 14.54 -17.37
C LYS A 193 -10.40 15.04 -16.57
N ASP A 194 -11.01 16.10 -17.05
CA ASP A 194 -12.24 16.62 -16.44
C ASP A 194 -13.47 15.80 -16.88
N GLU A 195 -13.47 15.31 -18.13
CA GLU A 195 -14.65 14.68 -18.76
C GLU A 195 -15.10 13.38 -18.08
N ASP A 196 -14.16 12.61 -17.52
CA ASP A 196 -14.41 11.35 -16.82
C ASP A 196 -14.35 11.48 -15.30
N GLY A 197 -14.14 12.70 -14.78
CA GLY A 197 -14.04 12.97 -13.34
C GLY A 197 -12.74 12.51 -12.67
N THR A 198 -11.75 12.02 -13.42
CA THR A 198 -10.47 11.58 -12.85
C THR A 198 -9.68 12.74 -12.25
N ALA A 199 -9.71 13.94 -12.84
CA ALA A 199 -9.09 15.13 -12.26
C ALA A 199 -9.70 15.51 -10.91
N TRP A 200 -11.03 15.47 -10.80
CA TRP A 200 -11.73 15.64 -9.52
C TRP A 200 -11.30 14.56 -8.51
N GLY A 201 -11.17 13.30 -8.94
CA GLY A 201 -10.72 12.21 -8.09
C GLY A 201 -9.31 12.42 -7.53
N VAL A 202 -8.37 12.88 -8.35
CA VAL A 202 -7.01 13.25 -7.89
C VAL A 202 -7.09 14.35 -6.83
N GLU A 203 -7.91 15.38 -7.04
CA GLU A 203 -8.08 16.46 -6.08
C GLU A 203 -8.70 15.98 -4.76
N GLU A 204 -9.68 15.07 -4.80
CA GLU A 204 -10.28 14.50 -3.59
C GLU A 204 -9.30 13.66 -2.76
N VAL A 205 -8.41 12.92 -3.42
CA VAL A 205 -7.33 12.21 -2.71
C VAL A 205 -6.34 13.21 -2.10
N CYS A 206 -6.00 14.30 -2.81
CA CYS A 206 -5.14 15.35 -2.27
C CYS A 206 -5.73 16.02 -1.02
N LYS A 207 -7.04 16.34 -1.05
CA LYS A 207 -7.77 16.88 0.10
C LYS A 207 -7.73 15.92 1.28
N PHE A 208 -8.03 14.64 1.05
CA PHE A 208 -8.01 13.61 2.07
C PHE A 208 -6.64 13.51 2.74
N VAL A 209 -5.57 13.38 1.94
CA VAL A 209 -4.18 13.36 2.43
C VAL A 209 -3.88 14.57 3.30
N ARG A 210 -4.30 15.77 2.89
CA ARG A 210 -4.03 17.00 3.63
C ARG A 210 -4.87 17.15 4.89
N GLN A 211 -6.15 16.82 4.82
CA GLN A 211 -7.09 16.90 5.95
C GLN A 211 -6.60 16.06 7.14
N HIS A 212 -6.04 14.87 6.86
CA HIS A 212 -5.58 13.94 7.88
C HIS A 212 -4.06 13.96 8.10
N ASN A 213 -3.35 14.91 7.47
CA ASN A 213 -1.89 15.03 7.55
C ASN A 213 -1.15 13.70 7.27
N LEU A 214 -1.61 12.95 6.26
CA LEU A 214 -1.06 11.65 5.93
C LEU A 214 0.36 11.80 5.36
N PRO A 215 1.33 10.97 5.78
CA PRO A 215 2.67 11.01 5.23
C PRO A 215 2.64 10.64 3.74
N THR A 216 3.38 11.37 2.93
CA THR A 216 3.51 11.09 1.49
C THR A 216 4.96 11.13 1.07
N MET A 217 5.29 10.26 0.12
CA MET A 217 6.62 10.16 -0.48
C MET A 217 6.49 9.99 -1.99
N ARG A 218 7.56 10.31 -2.71
CA ARG A 218 7.75 9.87 -4.10
C ARG A 218 8.05 8.37 -4.09
N MET A 219 7.71 7.68 -5.15
CA MET A 219 7.86 6.23 -5.26
C MET A 219 9.28 5.76 -4.94
N ALA A 220 10.33 6.36 -5.52
CA ALA A 220 11.70 5.98 -5.21
C ALA A 220 12.10 6.19 -3.73
N ASP A 221 11.50 7.19 -3.07
CA ASP A 221 11.76 7.46 -1.65
C ASP A 221 11.03 6.44 -0.77
N ALA A 222 9.81 6.04 -1.16
CA ALA A 222 9.03 5.01 -0.47
C ALA A 222 9.68 3.61 -0.61
N VAL A 223 10.16 3.24 -1.80
CA VAL A 223 10.87 1.97 -2.01
C VAL A 223 12.15 1.91 -1.17
N ARG A 224 12.92 3.00 -1.13
CA ARG A 224 14.09 3.08 -0.25
C ARG A 224 13.71 2.93 1.23
N ALA A 225 12.59 3.51 1.65
CA ALA A 225 12.14 3.44 3.04
C ALA A 225 11.79 2.00 3.47
N ILE A 226 11.12 1.23 2.61
CA ILE A 226 10.77 -0.16 2.93
C ILE A 226 11.96 -1.13 2.85
N GLN A 227 12.98 -0.81 2.04
CA GLN A 227 14.24 -1.57 1.97
C GLN A 227 15.16 -1.30 3.17
N HIS A 228 15.00 -0.14 3.81
CA HIS A 228 15.80 0.28 4.95
C HIS A 228 14.92 0.78 6.11
N PRO A 229 13.98 -0.03 6.62
CA PRO A 229 12.96 0.44 7.56
C PRO A 229 13.55 1.02 8.85
N ARG A 230 14.72 0.54 9.30
CA ARG A 230 15.43 1.01 10.50
C ARG A 230 16.06 2.39 10.39
N GLU A 231 16.15 2.95 9.18
CA GLU A 231 16.51 4.36 9.01
C GLU A 231 15.33 5.29 9.32
N TYR A 232 14.09 4.77 9.29
CA TYR A 232 12.86 5.57 9.39
C TYR A 232 12.07 5.27 10.67
N PHE A 233 12.19 4.07 11.24
CA PHE A 233 11.42 3.61 12.40
C PHE A 233 12.28 2.83 13.39
N ASP A 234 12.00 3.03 14.68
CA ASP A 234 12.64 2.33 15.79
C ASP A 234 12.28 0.83 15.80
N GLU A 235 13.15 0.01 16.39
CA GLU A 235 12.92 -1.43 16.60
C GLU A 235 11.71 -1.73 17.49
N GLN A 236 11.32 -0.79 18.36
CA GLN A 236 10.21 -0.96 19.31
C GLN A 236 8.86 -0.42 18.79
N VAL A 237 8.74 -0.23 17.48
CA VAL A 237 7.50 0.27 16.89
C VAL A 237 6.35 -0.73 17.08
N GLU A 238 5.18 -0.17 17.34
CA GLU A 238 3.92 -0.89 17.35
C GLU A 238 3.54 -1.31 15.93
N GLN A 239 3.43 -2.61 15.68
CA GLN A 239 3.19 -3.15 14.33
C GLN A 239 1.72 -3.50 14.09
N ILE A 240 0.90 -3.50 15.14
CA ILE A 240 -0.53 -3.64 14.94
C ILE A 240 -1.11 -2.36 14.35
N ALA A 241 -2.09 -2.53 13.45
CA ALA A 241 -2.90 -1.42 12.99
C ALA A 241 -3.61 -0.73 14.16
N ASN A 242 -3.57 0.60 14.19
CA ASN A 242 -4.41 1.44 15.06
C ASN A 242 -4.60 0.89 16.51
N PRO A 243 -3.51 0.67 17.26
CA PRO A 243 -3.46 -0.08 18.53
C PRO A 243 -4.39 0.44 19.64
N GLY A 244 -4.68 1.75 19.63
CA GLY A 244 -5.57 2.43 20.59
C GLY A 244 -6.89 2.87 19.96
N PHE A 245 -7.18 2.40 18.74
CA PHE A 245 -8.38 2.73 17.96
C PHE A 245 -8.65 4.24 17.90
N LEU A 246 -7.62 5.02 17.58
CA LEU A 246 -7.66 6.49 17.57
C LEU A 246 -8.13 7.04 16.22
N CYS A 247 -7.96 6.28 15.14
CA CYS A 247 -8.14 6.77 13.77
C CYS A 247 -9.35 6.14 13.06
N ASP A 248 -10.08 6.98 12.34
CA ASP A 248 -11.22 6.66 11.45
C ASP A 248 -11.20 7.71 10.33
N TYR A 249 -10.15 7.68 9.50
CA TYR A 249 -9.87 8.73 8.53
C TYR A 249 -10.93 8.78 7.44
N ASP A 250 -11.43 7.63 7.00
CA ASP A 250 -12.48 7.57 5.97
C ASP A 250 -13.90 7.73 6.52
N GLU A 251 -14.04 7.98 7.83
CA GLU A 251 -15.30 8.25 8.54
C GLU A 251 -16.35 7.14 8.35
N ASN A 252 -15.91 5.90 8.22
CA ASN A 252 -16.79 4.75 7.97
C ASN A 252 -17.34 4.13 9.29
N GLY A 253 -16.95 4.65 10.45
CA GLY A 253 -17.41 4.20 11.77
C GLY A 253 -16.70 2.94 12.28
N ARG A 254 -15.55 2.59 11.71
CA ARG A 254 -14.70 1.45 12.07
C ARG A 254 -13.27 1.94 12.27
N PRO A 255 -12.51 1.34 13.20
CA PRO A 255 -11.10 1.64 13.29
C PRO A 255 -10.37 1.25 12.00
N ASP A 256 -9.64 2.21 11.44
CA ASP A 256 -8.84 1.99 10.24
C ASP A 256 -7.88 0.81 10.45
N GLY A 257 -7.82 -0.09 9.46
CA GLY A 257 -6.97 -1.28 9.46
C GLY A 257 -7.61 -2.55 10.04
N TYR A 258 -8.87 -2.49 10.48
CA TYR A 258 -9.59 -3.65 11.03
C TYR A 258 -10.83 -4.00 10.23
N GLU A 259 -10.99 -5.25 9.80
CA GLU A 259 -12.19 -5.78 9.16
C GLU A 259 -13.21 -6.28 10.19
N GLY A 260 -14.49 -6.33 9.83
CA GLY A 260 -15.54 -6.99 10.63
C GLY A 260 -15.86 -6.35 11.99
N CYS A 261 -15.30 -5.18 12.31
CA CYS A 261 -15.57 -4.49 13.59
C CYS A 261 -16.16 -3.09 13.38
N ARG A 262 -16.60 -2.47 14.47
CA ARG A 262 -17.07 -1.07 14.51
C ARG A 262 -16.62 -0.41 15.80
N TYR A 263 -16.74 0.90 15.88
CA TYR A 263 -16.64 1.55 17.17
C TYR A 263 -17.87 1.29 18.04
N ALA A 264 -17.63 1.10 19.34
CA ALA A 264 -18.68 1.15 20.34
C ALA A 264 -19.26 2.57 20.48
N SER A 265 -20.39 2.67 21.19
CA SER A 265 -20.97 3.98 21.56
C SER A 265 -19.94 4.85 22.31
N GLU A 266 -19.98 6.16 22.10
CA GLU A 266 -19.08 7.12 22.75
C GLU A 266 -19.21 7.15 24.29
N GLU A 267 -20.28 6.59 24.85
CA GLU A 267 -20.47 6.41 26.29
C GLU A 267 -19.55 5.32 26.88
N ILE A 268 -19.10 4.39 26.04
CA ILE A 268 -18.24 3.29 26.44
C ILE A 268 -16.79 3.76 26.42
N ARG A 269 -16.17 3.76 27.61
CA ARG A 269 -14.78 4.19 27.82
C ARG A 269 -14.00 3.16 28.63
N ASP A 270 -12.70 3.12 28.38
CA ASP A 270 -11.71 2.41 29.19
C ASP A 270 -10.49 3.29 29.42
N THR A 271 -10.06 4.01 28.38
CA THR A 271 -8.98 4.99 28.43
C THR A 271 -9.51 6.40 28.18
N ALA A 272 -8.78 7.41 28.65
CA ALA A 272 -9.14 8.82 28.47
C ALA A 272 -8.99 9.28 27.01
N ASP A 273 -8.01 8.70 26.29
CA ASP A 273 -7.58 9.18 24.98
C ASP A 273 -8.01 8.26 23.82
N GLY A 274 -8.48 7.03 24.10
CA GLY A 274 -8.83 6.02 23.10
C GLY A 274 -10.33 5.85 22.84
N ARG A 275 -10.68 5.37 21.64
CA ARG A 275 -12.01 4.81 21.38
C ARG A 275 -12.01 3.31 21.70
N VAL A 276 -13.20 2.74 21.83
CA VAL A 276 -13.38 1.30 22.04
C VAL A 276 -13.89 0.68 20.76
N ALA A 277 -13.17 -0.32 20.25
CA ALA A 277 -13.63 -1.16 19.16
C ALA A 277 -14.55 -2.27 19.71
N GLU A 278 -15.60 -2.56 18.98
CA GLU A 278 -16.54 -3.63 19.24
C GLU A 278 -16.41 -4.69 18.15
N PHE A 279 -15.96 -5.87 18.55
CA PHE A 279 -15.73 -7.03 17.70
C PHE A 279 -16.89 -8.01 17.83
N ALA A 280 -17.34 -8.52 16.68
CA ALA A 280 -18.18 -9.71 16.58
C ALA A 280 -17.33 -10.90 16.08
N SER A 281 -17.96 -12.08 15.98
CA SER A 281 -17.31 -13.30 15.47
C SER A 281 -17.09 -13.21 13.95
N ASP A 282 -16.03 -12.51 13.56
CA ASP A 282 -15.50 -12.27 12.20
C ASP A 282 -14.52 -11.09 12.13
N GLY A 283 -14.35 -10.35 13.22
CA GLY A 283 -13.42 -9.23 13.26
C GLY A 283 -11.97 -9.66 13.08
N ALA A 284 -11.23 -8.93 12.25
CA ALA A 284 -9.87 -9.27 11.86
C ALA A 284 -8.99 -8.04 11.60
N THR A 285 -7.68 -8.23 11.61
CA THR A 285 -6.71 -7.25 11.12
C THR A 285 -5.51 -7.96 10.50
N TRP A 286 -4.72 -7.21 9.75
CA TRP A 286 -3.51 -7.68 9.10
C TRP A 286 -2.31 -6.90 9.61
N ILE A 287 -1.20 -7.62 9.77
CA ILE A 287 0.13 -7.06 9.96
C ILE A 287 0.92 -7.43 8.72
N TYR A 288 1.23 -6.45 7.86
CA TYR A 288 2.06 -6.66 6.69
C TYR A 288 3.52 -6.35 7.02
N GLY A 289 4.41 -7.27 6.66
CA GLY A 289 5.82 -7.18 6.94
C GLY A 289 6.18 -7.22 8.42
N PRO A 290 5.69 -8.21 9.19
CA PRO A 290 6.04 -8.30 10.59
C PRO A 290 7.55 -8.51 10.74
N GLU A 291 8.14 -7.88 11.74
CA GLU A 291 9.56 -8.07 12.06
C GLU A 291 9.78 -9.45 12.69
N PRO A 292 10.75 -10.25 12.19
CA PRO A 292 11.03 -11.57 12.74
C PRO A 292 11.58 -11.54 14.16
N GLY A 293 11.37 -12.64 14.89
CA GLY A 293 11.83 -12.83 16.26
C GLY A 293 10.69 -12.85 17.27
N ALA A 294 11.06 -12.80 18.55
CA ALA A 294 10.10 -12.80 19.65
C ALA A 294 9.40 -11.44 19.76
N THR A 295 8.09 -11.49 19.94
CA THR A 295 7.21 -10.33 20.07
C THR A 295 6.14 -10.60 21.12
N ARG A 296 5.59 -9.54 21.68
CA ARG A 296 4.49 -9.63 22.64
C ARG A 296 3.20 -9.15 21.99
N PHE A 297 2.23 -10.05 21.92
CA PHE A 297 0.84 -9.72 21.64
C PHE A 297 0.13 -9.39 22.95
N SER A 298 -0.53 -8.24 23.03
CA SER A 298 -1.35 -7.86 24.18
C SER A 298 -2.68 -7.27 23.77
N LEU A 299 -3.69 -7.52 24.59
CA LEU A 299 -5.09 -7.18 24.36
C LEU A 299 -5.72 -6.75 25.68
N ARG A 300 -6.46 -5.65 25.65
CA ARG A 300 -7.34 -5.23 26.74
C ARG A 300 -8.80 -5.27 26.31
N ALA A 301 -9.57 -6.15 26.94
CA ALA A 301 -10.92 -6.49 26.51
C ALA A 301 -11.90 -6.75 27.65
N ARG A 302 -13.19 -6.66 27.33
CA ARG A 302 -14.33 -7.09 28.15
C ARG A 302 -15.48 -7.61 27.29
N SER A 303 -16.40 -8.36 27.89
CA SER A 303 -17.69 -8.66 27.27
C SER A 303 -18.52 -7.37 27.11
N ALA A 304 -19.07 -7.14 25.92
CA ALA A 304 -19.87 -5.94 25.65
C ALA A 304 -21.20 -5.94 26.41
N GLU A 305 -21.77 -7.13 26.63
CA GLU A 305 -23.10 -7.32 27.24
C GLU A 305 -23.01 -7.67 28.74
N GLY A 306 -21.79 -7.83 29.27
CA GLY A 306 -21.54 -8.29 30.63
C GLY A 306 -21.76 -9.80 30.85
N THR A 307 -22.34 -10.50 29.87
CA THR A 307 -22.45 -11.95 29.85
C THR A 307 -21.06 -12.58 29.66
N PRO A 308 -20.65 -13.56 30.50
CA PRO A 308 -19.38 -14.25 30.31
C PRO A 308 -19.24 -14.85 28.91
N CYS A 309 -18.14 -14.56 28.24
CA CYS A 309 -17.81 -15.13 26.93
C CYS A 309 -16.33 -15.51 26.87
N ARG A 310 -16.00 -16.49 26.04
CA ARG A 310 -14.63 -16.85 25.72
C ARG A 310 -14.25 -16.17 24.42
N LEU A 311 -13.19 -15.37 24.46
CA LEU A 311 -12.51 -14.82 23.29
C LEU A 311 -11.33 -15.72 22.94
N VAL A 312 -11.22 -16.08 21.67
CA VAL A 312 -10.08 -16.80 21.09
C VAL A 312 -9.47 -15.91 20.02
N VAL A 313 -8.17 -15.67 20.12
CA VAL A 313 -7.40 -14.95 19.10
C VAL A 313 -6.57 -15.96 18.33
N THR A 314 -6.77 -15.95 17.02
CA THR A 314 -6.10 -16.83 16.09
C THR A 314 -5.19 -16.04 15.17
N MET A 315 -4.00 -16.58 14.93
CA MET A 315 -2.98 -16.03 14.06
C MET A 315 -2.81 -16.97 12.85
N THR A 316 -2.85 -16.41 11.65
CA THR A 316 -2.49 -17.12 10.42
C THR A 316 -1.35 -16.36 9.76
N SER A 317 -0.16 -16.97 9.72
CA SER A 317 0.99 -16.42 9.00
C SER A 317 0.96 -16.84 7.54
N THR A 318 1.42 -15.95 6.67
CA THR A 318 1.71 -16.28 5.28
C THR A 318 3.20 -16.09 5.06
N GLU A 319 3.84 -17.12 4.51
CA GLU A 319 5.23 -17.06 4.06
C GLU A 319 5.27 -16.77 2.57
N ILE A 320 6.31 -16.07 2.13
CA ILE A 320 6.64 -15.87 0.71
C ILE A 320 8.00 -16.51 0.44
N ASP A 321 8.17 -17.14 -0.71
CA ASP A 321 9.50 -17.56 -1.16
C ASP A 321 10.07 -16.64 -2.24
N LYS A 322 11.35 -16.85 -2.55
CA LYS A 322 12.11 -16.08 -3.54
C LYS A 322 11.51 -16.04 -4.95
N ASP A 323 10.55 -16.92 -5.25
CA ASP A 323 9.87 -17.02 -6.54
C ASP A 323 8.45 -16.42 -6.46
N ASP A 324 8.17 -15.61 -5.43
CA ASP A 324 6.92 -14.93 -5.13
C ASP A 324 5.72 -15.87 -4.85
N HIS A 325 5.97 -17.12 -4.45
CA HIS A 325 4.89 -18.03 -4.09
C HIS A 325 4.49 -17.86 -2.62
N TYR A 326 3.23 -17.45 -2.41
CA TYR A 326 2.64 -17.34 -1.09
C TYR A 326 2.17 -18.70 -0.58
N ARG A 327 2.47 -18.98 0.70
CA ARG A 327 2.00 -20.15 1.42
C ARG A 327 1.35 -19.74 2.73
N PHE A 328 0.04 -19.92 2.81
CA PHE A 328 -0.73 -19.66 4.01
C PHE A 328 -0.57 -20.83 4.99
N GLY A 329 -0.14 -20.52 6.21
CA GLY A 329 -0.05 -21.48 7.29
C GLY A 329 -1.41 -21.86 7.85
N GLU A 330 -1.43 -22.90 8.67
CA GLU A 330 -2.63 -23.27 9.43
C GLU A 330 -2.93 -22.21 10.51
N PRO A 331 -4.19 -21.85 10.75
CA PRO A 331 -4.56 -20.93 11.83
C PRO A 331 -4.14 -21.48 13.21
N GLN A 332 -3.43 -20.66 13.98
CA GLN A 332 -2.93 -21.02 15.32
C GLN A 332 -3.60 -20.15 16.38
N GLN A 333 -4.22 -20.78 17.38
CA GLN A 333 -4.67 -20.05 18.56
C GLN A 333 -3.46 -19.54 19.34
N ILE A 334 -3.32 -18.22 19.45
CA ILE A 334 -2.23 -17.58 20.20
C ILE A 334 -2.67 -17.13 21.60
N LEU A 335 -3.95 -16.84 21.78
CA LEU A 335 -4.52 -16.36 23.05
C LEU A 335 -5.96 -16.85 23.21
N ALA A 336 -6.34 -17.23 24.43
CA ALA A 336 -7.71 -17.47 24.81
C ALA A 336 -8.00 -16.86 26.17
N ALA A 337 -9.08 -16.11 26.29
CA ALA A 337 -9.45 -15.36 27.47
C ALA A 337 -10.94 -15.54 27.80
N ASP A 338 -11.25 -15.80 29.06
CA ASP A 338 -12.62 -15.76 29.56
C ASP A 338 -12.92 -14.34 30.05
N LEU A 339 -13.83 -13.65 29.38
CA LEU A 339 -14.15 -12.24 29.58
C LEU A 339 -15.49 -12.07 30.30
N GLY A 340 -15.53 -11.15 31.26
CA GLY A 340 -16.75 -10.70 31.95
C GLY A 340 -17.04 -9.23 31.68
N ALA A 341 -17.85 -8.60 32.54
CA ALA A 341 -18.22 -7.19 32.42
C ALA A 341 -17.07 -6.19 32.69
N THR A 342 -15.98 -6.66 33.32
CA THR A 342 -14.83 -5.83 33.68
C THR A 342 -13.72 -5.93 32.64
N TRP A 343 -13.07 -4.80 32.38
CA TRP A 343 -11.86 -4.76 31.56
C TRP A 343 -10.75 -5.61 32.16
N SER A 344 -10.13 -6.43 31.32
CA SER A 344 -9.02 -7.32 31.69
C SER A 344 -7.97 -7.27 30.59
N GLU A 345 -6.71 -7.43 30.99
CA GLU A 345 -5.56 -7.43 30.09
C GLU A 345 -5.01 -8.85 29.95
N HIS A 346 -4.68 -9.21 28.72
CA HIS A 346 -4.20 -10.53 28.35
C HIS A 346 -3.03 -10.36 27.41
N GLU A 347 -1.98 -11.16 27.61
CA GLU A 347 -0.78 -11.12 26.79
C GLU A 347 -0.25 -12.53 26.51
N THR A 348 0.47 -12.67 25.42
CA THR A 348 1.14 -13.90 25.02
C THR A 348 2.40 -13.55 24.23
N GLU A 349 3.42 -14.39 24.36
CA GLU A 349 4.61 -14.30 23.53
C GLU A 349 4.38 -15.05 22.22
N VAL A 350 4.73 -14.42 21.11
CA VAL A 350 4.67 -15.00 19.77
C VAL A 350 6.06 -14.92 19.15
N THR A 351 6.42 -15.88 18.32
CA THR A 351 7.67 -15.83 17.54
C THR A 351 7.32 -15.76 16.06
N VAL A 352 7.83 -14.73 15.37
CA VAL A 352 7.67 -14.54 13.93
C VAL A 352 8.88 -15.13 13.21
N GLY A 353 8.63 -16.02 12.25
CA GLY A 353 9.68 -16.61 11.42
C GLY A 353 10.29 -15.60 10.43
N PRO A 354 11.52 -15.84 9.94
CA PRO A 354 12.21 -14.92 9.04
C PRO A 354 11.58 -14.77 7.65
N GLU A 355 10.79 -15.76 7.22
CA GLU A 355 10.13 -15.78 5.90
C GLU A 355 8.65 -15.36 5.95
N VAL A 356 8.16 -14.96 7.13
CA VAL A 356 6.77 -14.51 7.28
C VAL A 356 6.62 -13.14 6.65
N ASP A 357 5.79 -13.06 5.61
CA ASP A 357 5.49 -11.83 4.87
C ASP A 357 4.36 -11.04 5.53
N ARG A 358 3.33 -11.74 6.00
CA ARG A 358 2.15 -11.12 6.64
C ARG A 358 1.51 -12.05 7.63
N ILE A 359 0.76 -11.45 8.56
CA ILE A 359 0.00 -12.15 9.58
C ILE A 359 -1.42 -11.63 9.57
N ARG A 360 -2.39 -12.55 9.53
CA ARG A 360 -3.78 -12.26 9.84
C ARG A 360 -4.07 -12.58 11.30
N ILE A 361 -4.69 -11.64 12.01
CA ILE A 361 -5.24 -11.84 13.35
C ILE A 361 -6.75 -11.87 13.25
N THR A 362 -7.39 -12.92 13.76
CA THR A 362 -8.85 -13.04 13.84
C THR A 362 -9.30 -13.24 15.28
N LEU A 363 -10.49 -12.74 15.59
CA LEU A 363 -11.11 -12.83 16.91
C LEU A 363 -12.39 -13.65 16.82
N GLU A 364 -12.45 -14.74 17.58
CA GLU A 364 -13.61 -15.63 17.68
C GLU A 364 -14.20 -15.56 19.09
N ILE A 365 -15.53 -15.44 19.19
CA ILE A 365 -16.24 -15.24 20.46
C ILE A 365 -17.25 -16.37 20.65
N SER A 366 -17.20 -17.04 21.81
CA SER A 366 -18.08 -18.15 22.18
C SER A 366 -18.64 -18.00 23.60
N PRO A 367 -19.98 -18.09 23.82
CA PRO A 367 -21.01 -18.15 22.79
C PRO A 367 -21.01 -16.89 21.90
N PRO A 368 -21.63 -16.91 20.71
CA PRO A 368 -21.69 -15.74 19.83
C PRO A 368 -22.19 -14.51 20.58
N GLY A 369 -21.45 -13.42 20.44
CA GLY A 369 -21.69 -12.18 21.17
C GLY A 369 -20.70 -11.12 20.72
N LYS A 370 -20.58 -10.06 21.51
CA LYS A 370 -19.70 -8.93 21.21
C LYS A 370 -18.66 -8.74 22.32
N VAL A 371 -17.44 -8.46 21.90
CA VAL A 371 -16.34 -8.11 22.80
C VAL A 371 -15.92 -6.67 22.51
N GLN A 372 -15.73 -5.90 23.58
CA GLN A 372 -15.18 -4.56 23.51
C GLN A 372 -13.70 -4.61 23.79
N VAL A 373 -12.92 -3.97 22.92
CA VAL A 373 -11.47 -3.93 22.95
C VAL A 373 -11.03 -2.47 22.97
N SER A 374 -10.25 -2.09 23.96
CA SER A 374 -9.75 -0.72 24.13
C SER A 374 -8.29 -0.56 23.72
N ARG A 375 -7.55 -1.68 23.68
CA ARG A 375 -6.17 -1.73 23.22
C ARG A 375 -5.86 -3.09 22.62
N LEU A 376 -5.17 -3.08 21.48
CA LEU A 376 -4.52 -4.23 20.87
C LEU A 376 -3.09 -3.81 20.53
N SER A 377 -2.09 -4.66 20.76
CA SER A 377 -0.68 -4.27 20.63
C SER A 377 0.19 -5.47 20.28
N TRP A 378 1.16 -5.22 19.41
CA TRP A 378 2.18 -6.09 18.85
C TRP A 378 3.51 -5.35 18.83
N ARG A 379 4.38 -5.64 19.80
CA ARG A 379 5.69 -4.99 19.92
C ARG A 379 6.82 -6.01 19.90
N THR A 380 7.74 -5.79 18.99
CA THR A 380 9.04 -6.46 18.99
C THR A 380 9.87 -6.01 20.19
N GLY A 381 10.48 -6.98 20.89
CA GLY A 381 11.55 -6.79 21.89
C GLY A 381 11.40 -5.61 22.86
N GLY A 382 10.91 -5.90 24.08
CA GLY A 382 11.02 -5.01 25.25
C GLY A 382 12.35 -5.12 25.97
#